data_AF-A0A1F3CHL4-F1
#
_entry.id   AF-A0A1F3CHL4-F1
#
_cell.length_a   1.000
_cell.length_b   1.000
_cell.length_c   1.000
_cell.angle_alpha   90.00
_cell.angle_beta   90.00
_cell.angle_gamma   90.00
#
_symmetry.space_group_name_H-M   'P 1'
#
loop_
_entity.id
_entity.type
_entity.pdbx_description
1 polymer ?
#
loop_
_entity_poly.entity_id
_entity_poly.type
_entity_poly.pdbx_seq_one_letter_code
_entity_poly.pdbx_strand_id
1 'polypeptide(L)'
;MKKVFKVLVYTFVIIFAVIGFGLTASYFAIKFHLTDDPGAVDYNDRLYKELSDKNNNSKAIDSTAYYSMTNNNRAEDYMKIMLLGKFYPYNANLILNAVNNSNDPILADKLLSAIDFKMIINKDYIELLEKAKNIYEYPIKHDTMASIFEWMNISEWNDLKIAIFKDKKLIDSAAYLAGVEPRIIVCCLIGEQIRLFNSKREIYKSYIGPLKVLSVESQFSLGVAGVKGYTAMAIERNLKDSVSPYYIGKKYEHLLDFYSHVPDTERYHRLTSYRNRFYQYLYPALYLKQVQTQWKKANFDISERPEILTTLYNVGFISSTPKVDPKVGGSIIKIHDKEYTFGGVGFDFYYSGELAKEFPYLEKKFWD
;
A
#
# COMPACT_ATOMS: atom_id res chain seq x y z
N MET A 1 -51.61 -7.44 43.53
CA MET A 1 -51.34 -7.77 42.11
C MET A 1 -51.28 -6.56 41.17
N LYS A 2 -52.25 -5.64 41.14
CA LYS A 2 -52.26 -4.48 40.20
C LYS A 2 -51.04 -3.53 40.30
N LYS A 3 -50.52 -3.25 41.51
CA LYS A 3 -49.35 -2.35 41.69
C LYS A 3 -48.04 -2.97 41.18
N VAL A 4 -47.80 -4.24 41.47
CA VAL A 4 -46.59 -4.96 41.02
C VAL A 4 -46.57 -5.10 39.50
N PHE A 5 -47.73 -5.40 38.90
CA PHE A 5 -47.87 -5.44 37.44
C PHE A 5 -47.61 -4.07 36.79
N LYS A 6 -48.13 -2.99 37.39
CA LYS A 6 -47.89 -1.61 36.90
C LYS A 6 -46.41 -1.23 36.96
N VAL A 7 -45.70 -1.59 38.04
CA VAL A 7 -44.24 -1.37 38.15
C VAL A 7 -43.49 -2.16 37.10
N LEU A 8 -43.80 -3.45 36.90
CA LEU A 8 -43.14 -4.27 35.87
C LEU A 8 -43.34 -3.71 34.45
N VAL A 9 -44.55 -3.26 34.13
CA VAL A 9 -44.84 -2.65 32.82
C VAL A 9 -44.06 -1.35 32.62
N TYR A 10 -44.01 -0.46 33.63
CA TYR A 10 -43.21 0.77 33.50
C TYR A 10 -41.72 0.48 33.38
N THR A 11 -41.18 -0.45 34.17
CA THR A 11 -39.77 -0.85 34.05
C THR A 11 -39.47 -1.38 32.65
N PHE A 12 -40.34 -2.22 32.09
CA PHE A 12 -40.18 -2.74 30.74
C PHE A 12 -40.23 -1.61 29.68
N VAL A 13 -41.18 -0.69 29.78
CA VAL A 13 -41.31 0.45 28.86
C VAL A 13 -40.09 1.37 28.93
N ILE A 14 -39.55 1.62 30.13
CA ILE A 14 -38.35 2.43 30.33
C ILE A 14 -37.14 1.74 29.69
N ILE A 15 -36.95 0.44 29.94
CA ILE A 15 -35.85 -0.33 29.34
C ILE A 15 -35.96 -0.30 27.80
N PHE A 16 -37.16 -0.53 27.27
CA PHE A 16 -37.39 -0.49 25.82
C PHE A 16 -37.11 0.89 25.23
N ALA A 17 -37.53 1.97 25.90
CA ALA A 17 -37.28 3.34 25.48
C ALA A 17 -35.78 3.70 25.51
N VAL A 18 -35.04 3.23 26.52
CA VAL A 18 -33.58 3.44 26.61
C VAL A 18 -32.85 2.71 25.49
N ILE A 19 -33.23 1.46 25.19
CA ILE A 19 -32.67 0.71 24.06
C ILE A 19 -33.00 1.40 22.74
N GLY A 20 -34.27 1.78 22.53
CA GLY A 20 -34.71 2.48 21.33
C GLY A 20 -33.99 3.82 21.14
N PHE A 21 -33.80 4.59 22.21
CA PHE A 21 -33.02 5.82 22.18
C PHE A 21 -31.55 5.55 21.82
N GLY A 22 -30.92 4.54 22.44
CA GLY A 22 -29.53 4.17 22.15
C GLY A 22 -29.31 3.77 20.69
N LEU A 23 -30.21 2.95 20.13
CA LEU A 23 -30.15 2.53 18.72
C LEU A 23 -30.39 3.72 17.77
N THR A 24 -31.35 4.59 18.08
CA THR A 24 -31.67 5.77 17.26
C THR A 24 -30.54 6.79 17.30
N ALA A 25 -29.98 7.06 18.48
CA ALA A 25 -28.83 7.93 18.66
C ALA A 25 -27.60 7.39 17.93
N SER A 26 -27.34 6.07 18.01
CA SER A 26 -26.24 5.42 17.27
C SER A 26 -26.45 5.52 15.76
N TYR A 27 -27.67 5.31 15.26
CA TYR A 27 -28.01 5.47 13.85
C TYR A 27 -27.73 6.90 13.36
N PHE A 28 -28.15 7.93 14.12
CA PHE A 28 -27.86 9.32 13.77
C PHE A 28 -26.38 9.67 13.91
N ALA A 29 -25.68 9.12 14.90
CA ALA A 29 -24.24 9.30 15.05
C ALA A 29 -23.46 8.77 13.84
N ILE A 30 -23.84 7.58 13.34
CA ILE A 30 -23.27 7.02 12.10
C ILE A 30 -23.70 7.84 10.88
N LYS A 31 -24.98 8.19 10.76
CA LYS A 31 -25.54 8.93 9.61
C LYS A 31 -24.94 10.33 9.44
N PHE A 32 -24.66 11.01 10.54
CA PHE A 32 -24.05 12.34 10.54
C PHE A 32 -22.52 12.29 10.69
N HIS A 33 -21.90 11.12 10.56
CA HIS A 33 -20.45 10.96 10.61
C HIS A 33 -19.83 11.46 11.95
N LEU A 34 -20.60 11.47 13.04
CA LEU A 34 -20.15 11.94 14.37
C LEU A 34 -19.15 10.98 15.04
N THR A 35 -19.04 9.75 14.55
CA THR A 35 -18.09 8.72 15.02
C THR A 35 -16.97 8.44 14.03
N ASP A 36 -16.86 9.19 12.94
CA ASP A 36 -15.73 9.03 12.03
C ASP A 36 -14.46 9.52 12.73
N ASP A 37 -13.44 8.65 12.79
CA ASP A 37 -12.10 9.02 13.23
C ASP A 37 -11.53 10.03 12.21
N PRO A 38 -11.26 11.29 12.59
CA PRO A 38 -10.71 12.29 11.67
C PRO A 38 -9.31 11.90 11.15
N GLY A 39 -8.70 10.85 11.71
CA GLY A 39 -7.36 10.41 11.39
C GLY A 39 -6.31 11.32 12.02
N ALA A 40 -5.12 10.80 12.20
CA ALA A 40 -3.97 11.59 12.63
C ALA A 40 -3.12 12.00 11.42
N VAL A 41 -2.42 13.12 11.53
CA VAL A 41 -1.33 13.46 10.62
C VAL A 41 -0.09 12.67 11.01
N ASP A 42 0.62 12.13 10.03
CA ASP A 42 1.82 11.33 10.27
C ASP A 42 2.97 12.20 10.80
N TYR A 43 3.75 11.66 11.75
CA TYR A 43 4.89 12.36 12.34
C TYR A 43 5.99 12.66 11.31
N ASN A 44 6.08 11.87 10.23
CA ASN A 44 7.02 12.03 9.13
C ASN A 44 6.48 12.85 7.95
N ASP A 45 5.33 13.53 8.07
CA ASP A 45 4.70 14.32 7.00
C ASP A 45 5.70 15.20 6.22
N ARG A 46 6.59 15.87 6.95
CA ARG A 46 7.65 16.70 6.36
C ARG A 46 8.62 15.91 5.48
N LEU A 47 9.03 14.71 5.91
CA LEU A 47 9.96 13.87 5.14
C LEU A 47 9.29 13.36 3.86
N TYR A 48 8.02 12.97 3.92
CA TYR A 48 7.27 12.57 2.73
C TYR A 48 7.18 13.69 1.69
N LYS A 49 6.96 14.92 2.15
CA LYS A 49 7.01 16.11 1.30
C LYS A 49 8.39 16.32 0.65
N GLU A 50 9.46 16.27 1.45
CA GLU A 50 10.83 16.46 0.94
C GLU A 50 11.22 15.39 -0.10
N LEU A 51 10.75 14.15 0.04
CA LEU A 51 10.96 13.09 -0.95
C LEU A 51 10.16 13.31 -2.23
N SER A 52 8.90 13.73 -2.12
CA SER A 52 8.06 14.12 -3.26
C SER A 52 8.72 15.23 -4.09
N ASP A 53 9.22 16.27 -3.44
CA ASP A 53 9.84 17.42 -4.13
C ASP A 53 11.16 17.05 -4.84
N LYS A 54 11.89 16.05 -4.33
CA LYS A 54 13.09 15.51 -4.96
C LYS A 54 12.79 14.68 -6.20
N ASN A 55 11.72 13.86 -6.18
CA ASN A 55 11.31 13.03 -7.32
C ASN A 55 10.90 13.86 -8.55
N ASN A 56 10.39 15.07 -8.37
CA ASN A 56 10.07 15.99 -9.47
C ASN A 56 11.30 16.50 -10.23
N ASN A 57 12.52 16.28 -9.70
CA ASN A 57 13.78 16.75 -10.28
C ASN A 57 14.70 15.60 -10.79
N SER A 58 14.26 14.34 -10.72
CA SER A 58 15.08 13.20 -11.15
C SER A 58 14.83 12.81 -12.61
N LYS A 59 15.91 12.70 -13.40
CA LYS A 59 15.90 12.10 -14.75
C LYS A 59 15.49 10.63 -14.67
N ALA A 60 14.71 10.18 -15.67
CA ALA A 60 14.34 8.79 -15.86
C ALA A 60 15.60 7.89 -15.89
N ILE A 61 15.69 6.97 -14.94
CA ILE A 61 16.68 5.90 -14.92
C ILE A 61 15.89 4.60 -15.14
N ASP A 62 16.17 3.99 -16.29
CA ASP A 62 15.63 2.71 -16.73
C ASP A 62 15.90 1.65 -15.65
N SER A 63 14.83 1.21 -15.00
CA SER A 63 14.89 0.34 -13.82
C SER A 63 14.54 -1.07 -14.23
N THR A 64 15.53 -1.82 -14.69
CA THR A 64 15.40 -3.26 -14.94
C THR A 64 16.39 -4.07 -14.10
N ALA A 65 15.82 -5.11 -13.46
CA ALA A 65 16.46 -6.24 -12.79
C ALA A 65 17.23 -5.98 -11.49
N TYR A 66 16.55 -6.06 -10.36
CA TYR A 66 17.18 -6.16 -9.04
C TYR A 66 16.60 -7.30 -8.20
N TYR A 67 17.07 -8.53 -8.44
CA TYR A 67 16.83 -9.66 -7.53
C TYR A 67 17.99 -10.66 -7.53
N SER A 68 18.73 -10.67 -6.42
CA SER A 68 19.31 -11.83 -5.69
C SER A 68 20.58 -11.38 -4.96
N MET A 69 20.42 -10.89 -3.73
CA MET A 69 21.52 -10.63 -2.79
C MET A 69 21.35 -11.55 -1.59
N THR A 70 21.89 -12.76 -1.71
CA THR A 70 22.08 -13.69 -0.58
C THR A 70 23.53 -14.12 -0.42
N ASN A 71 24.47 -13.35 -0.97
CA ASN A 71 25.89 -13.63 -0.78
C ASN A 71 26.66 -12.32 -0.58
N ASN A 72 27.42 -12.23 0.51
CA ASN A 72 28.23 -11.05 0.88
C ASN A 72 29.13 -10.57 -0.28
N ASN A 73 29.57 -11.52 -1.13
CA ASN A 73 30.39 -11.26 -2.32
C ASN A 73 29.72 -10.32 -3.34
N ARG A 74 28.39 -10.38 -3.51
CA ARG A 74 27.73 -9.51 -4.48
C ARG A 74 27.67 -8.05 -4.04
N ALA A 75 27.57 -7.80 -2.75
CA ALA A 75 27.61 -6.44 -2.24
C ALA A 75 29.00 -5.82 -2.50
N GLU A 76 30.07 -6.60 -2.31
CA GLU A 76 31.42 -6.19 -2.65
C GLU A 76 31.58 -5.94 -4.17
N ASP A 77 31.05 -6.84 -5.00
CA ASP A 77 31.09 -6.70 -6.46
C ASP A 77 30.38 -5.42 -6.94
N TYR A 78 29.18 -5.15 -6.45
CA TYR A 78 28.44 -3.92 -6.79
C TYR A 78 29.15 -2.68 -6.27
N MET A 79 29.72 -2.72 -5.07
CA MET A 79 30.51 -1.61 -4.53
C MET A 79 31.73 -1.31 -5.42
N LYS A 80 32.46 -2.33 -5.87
CA LYS A 80 33.58 -2.18 -6.83
C LYS A 80 33.11 -1.59 -8.16
N ILE A 81 31.98 -2.06 -8.71
CA ILE A 81 31.39 -1.54 -9.95
C ILE A 81 30.97 -0.07 -9.79
N MET A 82 30.34 0.29 -8.68
CA MET A 82 29.95 1.68 -8.38
C MET A 82 31.16 2.59 -8.23
N LEU A 83 32.22 2.10 -7.57
CA LEU A 83 33.48 2.81 -7.46
C LEU A 83 34.13 3.02 -8.83
N LEU A 84 34.17 1.98 -9.67
CA LEU A 84 34.62 2.10 -11.06
C LEU A 84 33.81 3.16 -11.81
N GLY A 85 32.50 3.24 -11.57
CA GLY A 85 31.61 4.22 -12.20
C GLY A 85 32.01 5.67 -11.98
N LYS A 86 32.66 5.97 -10.85
CA LYS A 86 33.22 7.31 -10.56
C LYS A 86 34.36 7.70 -11.51
N PHE A 87 35.15 6.74 -11.97
CA PHE A 87 36.34 6.97 -12.79
C PHE A 87 36.13 6.62 -14.28
N TYR A 88 35.40 5.54 -14.54
CA TYR A 88 35.14 4.95 -15.86
C TYR A 88 33.69 4.46 -15.97
N PRO A 89 32.71 5.38 -16.09
CA PRO A 89 31.27 5.05 -16.09
C PRO A 89 30.85 4.11 -17.23
N TYR A 90 31.50 4.22 -18.39
CA TYR A 90 31.25 3.32 -19.52
C TYR A 90 31.58 1.86 -19.18
N ASN A 91 32.77 1.62 -18.63
CA ASN A 91 33.20 0.28 -18.22
C ASN A 91 32.36 -0.24 -17.06
N ALA A 92 32.03 0.60 -16.08
CA ALA A 92 31.14 0.20 -14.99
C ALA A 92 29.79 -0.31 -15.49
N ASN A 93 29.18 0.36 -16.47
CA ASN A 93 27.93 -0.09 -17.07
C ASN A 93 28.07 -1.44 -17.81
N LEU A 94 29.14 -1.63 -18.58
CA LEU A 94 29.40 -2.91 -19.26
C LEU A 94 29.55 -4.07 -18.27
N ILE A 95 30.33 -3.85 -17.19
CA ILE A 95 30.57 -4.87 -16.17
C ILE A 95 29.30 -5.14 -15.37
N LEU A 96 28.53 -4.11 -15.00
CA LEU A 96 27.24 -4.26 -14.33
C LEU A 96 26.29 -5.16 -15.13
N ASN A 97 26.17 -4.90 -16.43
CA ASN A 97 25.32 -5.69 -17.32
C ASN A 97 25.82 -7.14 -17.44
N ALA A 98 27.13 -7.36 -17.55
CA ALA A 98 27.71 -8.71 -17.61
C ALA A 98 27.48 -9.51 -16.32
N VAL A 99 27.61 -8.87 -15.15
CA VAL A 99 27.39 -9.48 -13.83
C VAL A 99 25.91 -9.79 -13.60
N ASN A 100 25.02 -8.87 -13.97
CA ASN A 100 23.57 -9.06 -13.82
C ASN A 100 23.03 -10.15 -14.77
N ASN A 101 23.56 -10.24 -15.99
CA ASN A 101 23.10 -11.22 -16.99
C ASN A 101 23.62 -12.65 -16.75
N SER A 102 24.84 -12.80 -16.24
CA SER A 102 25.45 -14.13 -16.10
C SER A 102 25.00 -14.88 -14.85
N ASN A 103 24.67 -14.15 -13.78
CA ASN A 103 24.51 -14.69 -12.44
C ASN A 103 25.68 -15.57 -11.94
N ASP A 104 26.88 -15.42 -12.53
CA ASP A 104 28.07 -16.20 -12.20
C ASP A 104 29.03 -15.38 -11.31
N PRO A 105 29.18 -15.75 -10.02
CA PRO A 105 30.08 -15.03 -9.10
C PRO A 105 31.56 -15.18 -9.48
N ILE A 106 31.96 -16.27 -10.15
CA ILE A 106 33.35 -16.48 -10.58
C ILE A 106 33.66 -15.55 -11.75
N LEU A 107 32.72 -15.36 -12.65
CA LEU A 107 32.87 -14.40 -13.75
C LEU A 107 32.94 -12.96 -13.21
N ALA A 108 32.09 -12.60 -12.24
CA ALA A 108 32.12 -11.29 -11.60
C ALA A 108 33.49 -10.97 -10.98
N ASP A 109 34.05 -11.91 -10.21
CA ASP A 109 35.36 -11.77 -9.58
C ASP A 109 36.49 -11.59 -10.63
N LYS A 110 36.47 -12.38 -11.71
CA LYS A 110 37.45 -12.25 -12.80
C LYS A 110 37.37 -10.91 -13.51
N LEU A 111 36.16 -10.44 -13.80
CA LEU A 111 35.91 -9.16 -14.45
C LEU A 111 36.42 -8.00 -13.59
N LEU A 112 36.12 -8.03 -12.29
CA LEU A 112 36.53 -6.99 -11.35
C LEU A 112 38.04 -7.03 -11.08
N SER A 113 38.63 -8.21 -10.94
CA SER A 113 40.07 -8.37 -10.80
C SER A 113 40.85 -7.83 -12.01
N ALA A 114 40.32 -8.00 -13.22
CA ALA A 114 40.92 -7.44 -14.42
C ALA A 114 40.87 -5.90 -14.44
N ILE A 115 39.80 -5.30 -13.91
CA ILE A 115 39.69 -3.86 -13.72
C ILE A 115 40.68 -3.37 -12.66
N ASP A 116 40.71 -4.01 -11.49
CA ASP A 116 41.62 -3.65 -10.40
C ASP A 116 43.08 -3.67 -10.87
N PHE A 117 43.47 -4.67 -11.69
CA PHE A 117 44.79 -4.73 -12.31
C PHE A 117 45.09 -3.51 -13.21
N LYS A 118 44.10 -3.05 -14.00
CA LYS A 118 44.26 -1.86 -14.85
C LYS A 118 44.27 -0.56 -14.05
N MET A 119 43.63 -0.54 -12.89
CA MET A 119 43.48 0.63 -12.03
C MET A 119 44.59 0.74 -10.97
N ILE A 120 45.53 -0.20 -10.91
CA ILE A 120 46.55 -0.30 -9.85
C ILE A 120 47.41 0.96 -9.66
N ILE A 121 47.58 1.77 -10.70
CA ILE A 121 48.35 3.02 -10.66
C ILE A 121 47.52 4.24 -10.24
N ASN A 122 46.19 4.11 -10.21
CA ASN A 122 45.29 5.20 -9.84
C ASN A 122 45.15 5.24 -8.31
N LYS A 123 45.95 6.12 -7.67
CA LYS A 123 46.00 6.26 -6.22
C LYS A 123 44.63 6.57 -5.60
N ASP A 124 43.85 7.45 -6.23
CA ASP A 124 42.52 7.84 -5.74
C ASP A 124 41.53 6.67 -5.79
N TYR A 125 41.61 5.84 -6.83
CA TYR A 125 40.81 4.61 -6.93
C TYR A 125 41.17 3.62 -5.83
N ILE A 126 42.47 3.38 -5.63
CA ILE A 126 42.96 2.44 -4.61
C ILE A 126 42.57 2.91 -3.20
N GLU A 127 42.75 4.20 -2.88
CA GLU A 127 42.38 4.74 -1.57
C GLU A 127 40.87 4.58 -1.29
N LEU A 128 40.02 4.84 -2.29
CA LEU A 128 38.58 4.67 -2.15
C LEU A 128 38.18 3.19 -2.07
N LEU A 129 38.85 2.31 -2.80
CA LEU A 129 38.62 0.88 -2.78
C LEU A 129 38.95 0.29 -1.40
N GLU A 130 40.08 0.70 -0.80
CA GLU A 130 40.45 0.30 0.56
C GLU A 130 39.44 0.80 1.59
N LYS A 131 39.07 2.09 1.54
CA LYS A 131 38.03 2.64 2.42
C LYS A 131 36.70 1.90 2.29
N ALA A 132 36.32 1.54 1.07
CA ALA A 132 35.08 0.83 0.82
C ALA A 132 35.14 -0.63 1.29
N LYS A 133 36.25 -1.35 1.07
CA LYS A 133 36.46 -2.72 1.58
C LYS A 133 36.37 -2.76 3.11
N ASN A 134 36.96 -1.79 3.80
CA ASN A 134 36.90 -1.69 5.26
C ASN A 134 35.46 -1.61 5.81
N ILE A 135 34.49 -1.12 5.04
CA ILE A 135 33.07 -1.10 5.44
C ILE A 135 32.48 -2.52 5.48
N TYR A 136 32.91 -3.40 4.57
CA TYR A 136 32.40 -4.76 4.42
C TYR A 136 33.21 -5.82 5.18
N GLU A 137 34.41 -5.48 5.67
CA GLU A 137 35.23 -6.34 6.52
C GLU A 137 34.63 -6.55 7.92
N TYR A 138 33.78 -5.64 8.38
CA TYR A 138 33.04 -5.83 9.62
C TYR A 138 31.87 -6.79 9.39
N PRO A 139 31.76 -7.89 10.17
CA PRO A 139 30.64 -8.80 10.05
C PRO A 139 29.34 -8.02 10.32
N ILE A 140 28.41 -8.16 9.38
CA ILE A 140 27.05 -7.66 9.52
C ILE A 140 26.48 -8.21 10.83
N LYS A 141 26.08 -7.31 11.74
CA LYS A 141 25.45 -7.75 12.99
C LYS A 141 24.15 -8.48 12.66
N HIS A 142 23.89 -9.60 13.33
CA HIS A 142 22.73 -10.45 13.03
C HIS A 142 21.37 -9.73 13.19
N ASP A 143 21.32 -8.62 13.93
CA ASP A 143 20.14 -7.76 14.09
C ASP A 143 19.80 -6.95 12.82
N THR A 144 20.71 -6.81 11.84
CA THR A 144 20.46 -6.09 10.59
C THR A 144 19.94 -6.97 9.45
N MET A 145 19.55 -8.23 9.72
CA MET A 145 18.80 -9.06 8.74
C MET A 145 17.31 -8.72 8.69
N ALA A 146 16.84 -7.87 9.62
CA ALA A 146 15.48 -7.37 9.66
C ALA A 146 15.25 -6.23 8.65
N SER A 147 14.01 -6.06 8.22
CA SER A 147 13.58 -4.89 7.45
C SER A 147 13.79 -3.61 8.27
N ILE A 148 14.24 -2.54 7.61
CA ILE A 148 14.29 -1.19 8.20
C ILE A 148 12.88 -0.66 8.52
N PHE A 149 11.86 -1.18 7.82
CA PHE A 149 10.46 -0.89 8.09
C PHE A 149 9.99 -1.87 9.15
N GLU A 150 10.07 -1.44 10.41
CA GLU A 150 9.97 -2.34 11.57
C GLU A 150 8.71 -3.20 11.59
N TRP A 151 7.56 -2.65 11.18
CA TRP A 151 6.30 -3.39 11.18
C TRP A 151 6.31 -4.57 10.21
N MET A 152 7.18 -4.59 9.19
CA MET A 152 7.33 -5.72 8.27
C MET A 152 8.08 -6.90 8.91
N ASN A 153 8.66 -6.73 10.09
CA ASN A 153 9.37 -7.81 10.79
C ASN A 153 8.45 -8.73 11.60
N ILE A 154 7.15 -8.43 11.67
CA ILE A 154 6.17 -9.25 12.38
C ILE A 154 5.84 -10.53 11.60
N SER A 155 5.48 -11.59 12.31
CA SER A 155 5.09 -12.86 11.66
C SER A 155 3.89 -12.72 10.72
N GLU A 156 2.98 -11.83 11.08
CA GLU A 156 1.74 -11.51 10.38
C GLU A 156 2.00 -10.99 8.96
N TRP A 157 3.13 -10.32 8.75
CA TRP A 157 3.53 -9.82 7.44
C TRP A 157 3.83 -10.96 6.46
N ASN A 158 4.51 -12.02 6.91
CA ASN A 158 4.86 -13.15 6.05
C ASN A 158 3.63 -13.92 5.57
N ASP A 159 2.65 -14.11 6.45
CA ASP A 159 1.38 -14.73 6.10
C ASP A 159 0.56 -13.85 5.15
N LEU A 160 0.56 -12.52 5.39
CA LEU A 160 -0.09 -11.55 4.52
C LEU A 160 0.50 -11.56 3.10
N LYS A 161 1.83 -11.60 2.95
CA LYS A 161 2.50 -11.69 1.63
C LYS A 161 2.01 -12.89 0.82
N ILE A 162 1.90 -14.05 1.47
CA ILE A 162 1.40 -15.28 0.82
C ILE A 162 -0.06 -15.11 0.42
N ALA A 163 -0.89 -14.50 1.27
CA ALA A 163 -2.29 -14.26 0.99
C ALA A 163 -2.51 -13.29 -0.19
N ILE A 164 -1.72 -12.20 -0.25
CA ILE A 164 -1.74 -11.23 -1.36
C ILE A 164 -1.29 -11.91 -2.66
N PHE A 165 -0.22 -12.71 -2.62
CA PHE A 165 0.29 -13.41 -3.80
C PHE A 165 -0.75 -14.33 -4.44
N LYS A 166 -1.54 -15.04 -3.64
CA LYS A 166 -2.66 -15.88 -4.14
C LYS A 166 -3.66 -15.09 -4.99
N ASP A 167 -3.82 -13.81 -4.72
CA ASP A 167 -4.79 -12.93 -5.37
C ASP A 167 -4.20 -12.07 -6.48
N LYS A 168 -2.90 -12.22 -6.79
CA LYS A 168 -2.20 -11.41 -7.80
C LYS A 168 -2.99 -11.25 -9.10
N LYS A 169 -3.51 -12.34 -9.68
CA LYS A 169 -4.27 -12.29 -10.93
C LYS A 169 -5.51 -11.40 -10.84
N LEU A 170 -6.22 -11.43 -9.72
CA LEU A 170 -7.41 -10.62 -9.51
C LEU A 170 -7.05 -9.14 -9.32
N ILE A 171 -5.98 -8.87 -8.57
CA ILE A 171 -5.43 -7.52 -8.36
C ILE A 171 -4.98 -6.93 -9.70
N ASP A 172 -4.18 -7.66 -10.49
CA ASP A 172 -3.71 -7.22 -11.80
C ASP A 172 -4.87 -6.94 -12.77
N SER A 173 -5.90 -7.80 -12.74
CA SER A 173 -7.08 -7.62 -13.61
C SER A 173 -7.87 -6.37 -13.22
N ALA A 174 -8.09 -6.14 -11.92
CA ALA A 174 -8.76 -4.95 -11.41
C ALA A 174 -7.96 -3.67 -11.70
N ALA A 175 -6.65 -3.72 -11.49
CA ALA A 175 -5.69 -2.66 -11.81
C ALA A 175 -5.75 -2.27 -13.29
N TYR A 176 -5.70 -3.26 -14.18
CA TYR A 176 -5.78 -3.06 -15.62
C TYR A 176 -7.06 -2.37 -16.05
N LEU A 177 -8.21 -2.84 -15.56
CA LEU A 177 -9.52 -2.27 -15.92
C LEU A 177 -9.73 -0.86 -15.36
N ALA A 178 -9.22 -0.57 -14.16
CA ALA A 178 -9.32 0.75 -13.55
C ALA A 178 -8.26 1.74 -14.06
N GLY A 179 -7.19 1.26 -14.70
CA GLY A 179 -6.08 2.10 -15.15
C GLY A 179 -5.20 2.61 -14.00
N VAL A 180 -4.89 1.74 -13.03
CA VAL A 180 -4.13 2.07 -11.81
C VAL A 180 -3.06 1.01 -11.56
N GLU A 181 -1.87 1.42 -11.13
CA GLU A 181 -0.79 0.51 -10.75
C GLU A 181 -1.24 -0.46 -9.65
N PRO A 182 -1.05 -1.79 -9.84
CA PRO A 182 -1.52 -2.78 -8.87
C PRO A 182 -0.86 -2.62 -7.49
N ARG A 183 0.40 -2.14 -7.44
CA ARG A 183 1.12 -1.87 -6.19
C ARG A 183 0.40 -0.86 -5.30
N ILE A 184 -0.24 0.17 -5.87
CA ILE A 184 -1.00 1.18 -5.11
C ILE A 184 -2.27 0.57 -4.49
N ILE A 185 -2.94 -0.35 -5.20
CA ILE A 185 -4.08 -1.11 -4.66
C ILE A 185 -3.62 -1.95 -3.47
N VAL A 186 -2.46 -2.60 -3.58
CA VAL A 186 -1.89 -3.40 -2.49
C VAL A 186 -1.52 -2.54 -1.28
N CYS A 187 -1.09 -1.29 -1.46
CA CYS A 187 -0.88 -0.36 -0.33
C CYS A 187 -2.15 -0.18 0.51
N CYS A 188 -3.30 0.01 -0.15
CA CYS A 188 -4.59 0.15 0.53
C CYS A 188 -5.01 -1.15 1.23
N LEU A 189 -4.82 -2.29 0.56
CA LEU A 189 -5.09 -3.61 1.12
C LEU A 189 -4.27 -3.87 2.41
N ILE A 190 -2.98 -3.54 2.40
CA ILE A 190 -2.09 -3.80 3.53
C ILE A 190 -2.50 -3.01 4.77
N GLY A 191 -2.81 -1.72 4.61
CA GLY A 191 -3.27 -0.89 5.74
C GLY A 191 -4.51 -1.49 6.42
N GLU A 192 -5.45 -2.01 5.63
CA GLU A 192 -6.66 -2.66 6.15
C GLU A 192 -6.37 -4.00 6.82
N GLN A 193 -5.60 -4.87 6.16
CA GLN A 193 -5.32 -6.21 6.67
C GLN A 193 -4.47 -6.20 7.94
N ILE A 194 -3.48 -5.32 8.03
CA ILE A 194 -2.66 -5.17 9.24
C ILE A 194 -3.48 -4.63 10.41
N ARG A 195 -4.34 -3.63 10.15
CA ARG A 195 -5.28 -3.13 11.16
C ARG A 195 -6.20 -4.24 11.69
N LEU A 196 -6.68 -5.10 10.79
CA LEU A 196 -7.51 -6.25 11.14
C LEU A 196 -6.76 -7.31 11.94
N PHE A 197 -5.53 -7.64 11.55
CA PHE A 197 -4.75 -8.68 12.22
C PHE A 197 -4.39 -8.27 13.65
N ASN A 198 -4.12 -6.98 13.88
CA ASN A 198 -3.89 -6.48 15.22
C ASN A 198 -5.18 -6.41 16.07
N SER A 199 -6.28 -5.90 15.51
CA SER A 199 -7.55 -5.75 16.24
C SER A 199 -8.28 -7.08 16.48
N LYS A 200 -8.06 -8.10 15.66
CA LYS A 200 -8.71 -9.43 15.73
C LYS A 200 -7.70 -10.57 15.91
N ARG A 201 -6.78 -10.41 16.87
CA ARG A 201 -5.63 -11.32 17.06
C ARG A 201 -5.98 -12.79 17.28
N GLU A 202 -7.10 -13.08 17.95
CA GLU A 202 -7.53 -14.47 18.16
C GLU A 202 -8.09 -15.11 16.88
N ILE A 203 -8.87 -14.37 16.09
CA ILE A 203 -9.29 -14.82 14.75
C ILE A 203 -8.07 -15.02 13.85
N TYR A 204 -7.06 -14.14 13.99
CA TYR A 204 -5.81 -14.27 13.26
C TYR A 204 -5.14 -15.62 13.54
N LYS A 205 -4.87 -15.90 14.82
CA LYS A 205 -4.18 -17.14 15.24
C LYS A 205 -4.95 -18.41 14.88
N SER A 206 -6.28 -18.40 15.06
CA SER A 206 -7.09 -19.62 14.88
C SER A 206 -7.38 -19.95 13.42
N TYR A 207 -7.46 -18.96 12.53
CA TYR A 207 -7.95 -19.18 11.17
C TYR A 207 -7.11 -18.52 10.08
N ILE A 208 -6.75 -17.25 10.25
CA ILE A 208 -6.11 -16.47 9.17
C ILE A 208 -4.65 -16.89 8.95
N GLY A 209 -3.84 -16.94 10.02
CA GLY A 209 -2.44 -17.34 9.95
C GLY A 209 -2.27 -18.76 9.40
N PRO A 210 -2.93 -19.79 9.97
CA PRO A 210 -2.82 -21.16 9.49
C PRO A 210 -3.20 -21.35 8.01
N LEU A 211 -4.24 -20.66 7.54
CA LEU A 211 -4.73 -20.77 6.16
C LEU A 211 -4.03 -19.81 5.19
N LYS A 212 -3.34 -18.78 5.71
CA LYS A 212 -2.68 -17.71 4.95
C LYS A 212 -3.66 -17.07 3.97
N VAL A 213 -4.75 -16.55 4.51
CA VAL A 213 -5.89 -15.96 3.75
C VAL A 213 -6.13 -14.52 4.18
N LEU A 214 -6.69 -13.72 3.29
CA LEU A 214 -7.13 -12.37 3.62
C LEU A 214 -8.43 -12.41 4.43
N SER A 215 -8.56 -11.50 5.39
CA SER A 215 -9.81 -11.30 6.13
C SER A 215 -10.77 -10.49 5.28
N VAL A 216 -11.99 -11.00 5.08
CA VAL A 216 -13.06 -10.31 4.34
C VAL A 216 -13.96 -9.61 5.36
N GLU A 217 -14.04 -8.29 5.29
CA GLU A 217 -14.98 -7.53 6.12
C GLU A 217 -16.40 -7.58 5.53
N SER A 218 -17.41 -7.54 6.40
CA SER A 218 -18.83 -7.69 6.04
C SER A 218 -19.77 -6.82 6.86
N GLN A 219 -19.25 -5.83 7.58
CA GLN A 219 -20.02 -4.99 8.51
C GLN A 219 -19.90 -3.52 8.09
N PHE A 220 -19.16 -2.70 8.85
CA PHE A 220 -18.99 -1.27 8.60
C PHE A 220 -18.14 -0.97 7.34
N SER A 221 -17.23 -1.89 7.04
CA SER A 221 -16.41 -1.90 5.83
C SER A 221 -16.54 -3.28 5.18
N LEU A 222 -16.36 -3.34 3.86
CA LEU A 222 -16.65 -4.52 3.04
C LEU A 222 -15.43 -4.96 2.23
N GLY A 223 -15.21 -6.28 2.20
CA GLY A 223 -14.17 -6.91 1.42
C GLY A 223 -12.81 -6.92 2.09
N VAL A 224 -11.80 -7.41 1.37
CA VAL A 224 -10.43 -7.47 1.86
C VAL A 224 -9.75 -6.10 1.95
N ALA A 225 -10.21 -5.12 1.19
CA ALA A 225 -9.70 -3.75 1.21
C ALA A 225 -10.61 -2.79 1.99
N GLY A 226 -11.60 -3.28 2.73
CA GLY A 226 -12.37 -2.48 3.69
C GLY A 226 -13.15 -1.28 3.10
N VAL A 227 -13.78 -1.43 1.93
CA VAL A 227 -14.58 -0.36 1.31
C VAL A 227 -15.87 -0.16 2.09
N LYS A 228 -16.09 1.05 2.64
CA LYS A 228 -17.36 1.41 3.29
C LYS A 228 -18.51 1.39 2.28
N GLY A 229 -19.70 0.94 2.69
CA GLY A 229 -20.86 0.79 1.79
C GLY A 229 -21.26 2.08 1.06
N TYR A 230 -21.24 3.22 1.76
CA TYR A 230 -21.51 4.53 1.15
C TYR A 230 -20.40 4.96 0.18
N THR A 231 -19.14 4.58 0.42
CA THR A 231 -18.03 4.84 -0.49
C THR A 231 -18.20 4.06 -1.78
N ALA A 232 -18.62 2.79 -1.70
CA ALA A 232 -18.93 1.97 -2.87
C ALA A 232 -20.03 2.62 -3.74
N MET A 233 -21.11 3.07 -3.12
CA MET A 233 -22.19 3.80 -3.82
C MET A 233 -21.67 5.12 -4.45
N ALA A 234 -20.79 5.84 -3.76
CA ALA A 234 -20.20 7.06 -4.30
C ALA A 234 -19.32 6.79 -5.52
N ILE A 235 -18.52 5.70 -5.50
CA ILE A 235 -17.72 5.26 -6.65
C ILE A 235 -18.62 5.02 -7.85
N GLU A 236 -19.69 4.23 -7.68
CA GLU A 236 -20.66 3.90 -8.73
C GLU A 236 -21.29 5.16 -9.33
N ARG A 237 -21.73 6.10 -8.48
CA ARG A 237 -22.31 7.37 -8.93
C ARG A 237 -21.29 8.22 -9.71
N ASN A 238 -20.09 8.36 -9.18
CA ASN A 238 -19.01 9.14 -9.80
C ASN A 238 -18.58 8.56 -11.16
N LEU A 239 -18.76 7.26 -11.41
CA LEU A 239 -18.50 6.68 -12.73
C LEU A 239 -19.48 7.19 -13.80
N LYS A 240 -20.71 7.54 -13.42
CA LYS A 240 -21.78 7.94 -14.34
C LYS A 240 -21.97 9.45 -14.42
N ASP A 241 -21.58 10.17 -13.37
CA ASP A 241 -21.79 11.61 -13.26
C ASP A 241 -20.68 12.39 -13.96
N SER A 242 -20.89 12.73 -15.24
CA SER A 242 -19.90 13.46 -16.06
C SER A 242 -19.49 14.84 -15.53
N VAL A 243 -20.28 15.46 -14.64
CA VAL A 243 -19.94 16.76 -14.03
C VAL A 243 -19.22 16.60 -12.68
N SER A 244 -19.19 15.39 -12.12
CA SER A 244 -18.43 15.10 -10.91
C SER A 244 -16.94 15.35 -11.14
N PRO A 245 -16.23 16.01 -10.22
CA PRO A 245 -14.78 16.17 -10.33
C PRO A 245 -14.06 14.81 -10.34
N TYR A 246 -14.69 13.79 -9.73
CA TYR A 246 -14.25 12.41 -9.68
C TYR A 246 -14.55 11.61 -10.95
N TYR A 247 -15.23 12.16 -11.96
CA TYR A 247 -15.54 11.43 -13.19
C TYR A 247 -14.28 11.10 -13.98
N ILE A 248 -14.11 9.82 -14.32
CA ILE A 248 -12.90 9.27 -14.95
C ILE A 248 -13.07 8.98 -16.44
N GLY A 249 -14.25 9.18 -17.01
CA GLY A 249 -14.49 9.09 -18.46
C GLY A 249 -15.33 7.88 -18.90
N LYS A 250 -15.88 8.00 -20.11
CA LYS A 250 -16.91 7.09 -20.66
C LYS A 250 -16.54 5.61 -20.65
N LYS A 251 -15.29 5.26 -20.94
CA LYS A 251 -14.85 3.85 -20.99
C LYS A 251 -15.00 3.11 -19.65
N TYR A 252 -15.04 3.84 -18.52
CA TYR A 252 -15.15 3.25 -17.19
C TYR A 252 -16.61 3.16 -16.71
N GLU A 253 -17.56 3.84 -17.39
CA GLU A 253 -18.93 3.98 -16.93
C GLU A 253 -19.58 2.62 -16.61
N HIS A 254 -19.28 1.60 -17.41
CA HIS A 254 -19.95 0.30 -17.34
C HIS A 254 -19.22 -0.75 -16.49
N LEU A 255 -18.11 -0.39 -15.84
CA LEU A 255 -17.30 -1.36 -15.08
C LEU A 255 -18.00 -1.91 -13.82
N LEU A 256 -18.99 -1.18 -13.30
CA LEU A 256 -19.73 -1.58 -12.09
C LEU A 256 -21.23 -1.80 -12.34
N ASP A 257 -21.68 -1.87 -13.60
CA ASP A 257 -23.11 -2.08 -13.92
C ASP A 257 -23.67 -3.31 -13.19
N PHE A 258 -24.86 -3.16 -12.62
CA PHE A 258 -25.56 -4.23 -11.92
C PHE A 258 -26.43 -5.03 -12.89
N TYR A 259 -26.46 -6.34 -12.69
CA TYR A 259 -27.30 -7.24 -13.50
C TYR A 259 -28.65 -7.52 -12.83
N SER A 260 -28.71 -7.37 -11.50
CA SER A 260 -29.91 -7.58 -10.72
C SER A 260 -30.76 -6.32 -10.62
N HIS A 261 -32.05 -6.51 -10.38
CA HIS A 261 -32.98 -5.44 -10.02
C HIS A 261 -32.83 -4.97 -8.56
N VAL A 262 -31.86 -5.52 -7.80
CA VAL A 262 -31.60 -5.16 -6.39
C VAL A 262 -30.11 -4.82 -6.22
N PRO A 263 -29.67 -3.63 -6.68
CA PRO A 263 -28.26 -3.23 -6.70
C PRO A 263 -27.55 -3.34 -5.35
N ASP A 264 -28.24 -3.03 -4.25
CA ASP A 264 -27.64 -3.07 -2.91
C ASP A 264 -27.22 -4.47 -2.48
N THR A 265 -28.06 -5.47 -2.75
CA THR A 265 -27.77 -6.87 -2.46
C THR A 265 -26.63 -7.39 -3.33
N GLU A 266 -26.64 -7.06 -4.63
CA GLU A 266 -25.57 -7.46 -5.53
C GLU A 266 -24.24 -6.81 -5.16
N ARG A 267 -24.23 -5.53 -4.81
CA ARG A 267 -23.05 -4.81 -4.32
C ARG A 267 -22.48 -5.48 -3.08
N TYR A 268 -23.33 -5.78 -2.09
CA TYR A 268 -22.92 -6.46 -0.87
C TYR A 268 -22.27 -7.82 -1.21
N HIS A 269 -22.91 -8.64 -2.05
CA HIS A 269 -22.33 -9.91 -2.47
C HIS A 269 -21.00 -9.78 -3.23
N ARG A 270 -20.88 -8.80 -4.13
CA ARG A 270 -19.62 -8.50 -4.84
C ARG A 270 -18.50 -8.18 -3.84
N LEU A 271 -18.80 -7.37 -2.83
CA LEU A 271 -17.81 -6.90 -1.86
C LEU A 271 -17.56 -7.88 -0.70
N THR A 272 -18.41 -8.87 -0.44
CA THR A 272 -18.20 -9.84 0.66
C THR A 272 -17.98 -11.28 0.18
N SER A 273 -17.79 -11.49 -1.12
CA SER A 273 -17.57 -12.82 -1.69
C SER A 273 -16.23 -13.42 -1.28
N TYR A 274 -16.26 -14.58 -0.63
CA TYR A 274 -15.06 -15.37 -0.33
C TYR A 274 -14.52 -16.13 -1.54
N ARG A 275 -15.37 -16.38 -2.56
CA ARG A 275 -15.02 -17.18 -3.75
C ARG A 275 -14.43 -16.35 -4.87
N ASN A 276 -14.90 -15.12 -5.03
CA ASN A 276 -14.45 -14.21 -6.07
C ASN A 276 -14.24 -12.82 -5.48
N ARG A 277 -12.97 -12.47 -5.29
CA ARG A 277 -12.56 -11.18 -4.71
C ARG A 277 -12.29 -10.10 -5.76
N PHE A 278 -12.57 -10.34 -7.03
CA PHE A 278 -12.31 -9.38 -8.11
C PHE A 278 -12.89 -7.98 -7.80
N TYR A 279 -14.17 -7.89 -7.43
CA TYR A 279 -14.79 -6.60 -7.10
C TYR A 279 -14.21 -5.96 -5.83
N GLN A 280 -13.68 -6.75 -4.90
CA GLN A 280 -13.03 -6.23 -3.70
C GLN A 280 -11.71 -5.52 -4.01
N TYR A 281 -11.13 -5.74 -5.21
CA TYR A 281 -9.99 -4.99 -5.72
C TYR A 281 -10.39 -3.92 -6.74
N LEU A 282 -11.44 -4.17 -7.53
CA LEU A 282 -11.91 -3.20 -8.53
C LEU A 282 -12.45 -1.93 -7.88
N TYR A 283 -13.21 -2.01 -6.79
CA TYR A 283 -13.72 -0.82 -6.10
C TYR A 283 -12.59 0.08 -5.57
N PRO A 284 -11.60 -0.43 -4.81
CA PRO A 284 -10.43 0.36 -4.42
C PRO A 284 -9.66 0.95 -5.61
N ALA A 285 -9.48 0.18 -6.68
CA ALA A 285 -8.79 0.66 -7.87
C ALA A 285 -9.52 1.85 -8.52
N LEU A 286 -10.84 1.74 -8.68
CA LEU A 286 -11.67 2.82 -9.22
C LEU A 286 -11.69 4.03 -8.30
N TYR A 287 -11.74 3.83 -6.98
CA TYR A 287 -11.60 4.92 -6.02
C TYR A 287 -10.29 5.70 -6.22
N LEU A 288 -9.17 4.99 -6.29
CA LEU A 288 -7.84 5.58 -6.50
C LEU A 288 -7.78 6.37 -7.81
N LYS A 289 -8.32 5.82 -8.91
CA LYS A 289 -8.40 6.52 -10.20
C LYS A 289 -9.25 7.78 -10.12
N GLN A 290 -10.40 7.72 -9.43
CA GLN A 290 -11.31 8.85 -9.25
C GLN A 290 -10.67 9.98 -8.43
N VAL A 291 -10.02 9.65 -7.31
CA VAL A 291 -9.31 10.62 -6.47
C VAL A 291 -8.13 11.23 -7.22
N GLN A 292 -7.27 10.42 -7.83
CA GLN A 292 -6.15 10.94 -8.61
C GLN A 292 -6.63 11.87 -9.73
N THR A 293 -7.72 11.53 -10.40
CA THR A 293 -8.33 12.37 -11.45
C THR A 293 -8.84 13.71 -10.91
N GLN A 294 -9.51 13.71 -9.75
CA GLN A 294 -9.94 14.96 -9.09
C GLN A 294 -8.73 15.88 -8.83
N TRP A 295 -7.68 15.33 -8.22
CA TRP A 295 -6.49 16.07 -7.84
C TRP A 295 -5.71 16.60 -9.05
N LYS A 296 -5.57 15.77 -10.08
CA LYS A 296 -4.95 16.17 -11.34
C LYS A 296 -5.71 17.28 -12.05
N LYS A 297 -7.05 17.21 -12.12
CA LYS A 297 -7.90 18.29 -12.68
C LYS A 297 -7.77 19.60 -11.90
N ALA A 298 -7.45 19.53 -10.61
CA ALA A 298 -7.20 20.68 -9.76
C ALA A 298 -5.73 21.18 -9.80
N ASN A 299 -4.89 20.65 -10.70
CA ASN A 299 -3.46 20.97 -10.83
C ASN A 299 -2.61 20.59 -9.61
N PHE A 300 -3.04 19.60 -8.84
CA PHE A 300 -2.28 19.02 -7.72
C PHE A 300 -2.05 17.53 -7.98
N ASP A 301 -1.26 17.16 -9.00
CA ASP A 301 -1.08 15.74 -9.34
C ASP A 301 -0.43 14.98 -8.17
N ILE A 302 -1.07 13.89 -7.76
CA ILE A 302 -0.64 13.01 -6.66
C ILE A 302 -0.32 11.60 -7.17
N SER A 303 -0.11 11.42 -8.48
CA SER A 303 0.18 10.11 -9.07
C SER A 303 1.40 9.41 -8.45
N GLU A 304 2.41 10.18 -8.05
CA GLU A 304 3.65 9.70 -7.41
C GLU A 304 3.63 9.81 -5.88
N ARG A 305 2.46 10.02 -5.27
CA ARG A 305 2.26 10.21 -3.83
C ARG A 305 1.47 9.05 -3.23
N PRO A 306 2.01 7.81 -3.20
CA PRO A 306 1.29 6.63 -2.72
C PRO A 306 0.74 6.84 -1.31
N GLU A 307 1.46 7.56 -0.45
CA GLU A 307 1.07 7.86 0.92
C GLU A 307 -0.11 8.82 1.04
N ILE A 308 -0.27 9.75 0.08
CA ILE A 308 -1.45 10.63 -0.01
C ILE A 308 -2.63 9.85 -0.58
N LEU A 309 -2.40 9.04 -1.62
CA LEU A 309 -3.44 8.20 -2.21
C LEU A 309 -4.03 7.22 -1.19
N THR A 310 -3.19 6.58 -0.37
CA THR A 310 -3.63 5.66 0.70
C THR A 310 -4.28 6.40 1.86
N THR A 311 -3.78 7.58 2.23
CA THR A 311 -4.44 8.46 3.22
C THR A 311 -5.86 8.77 2.77
N LEU A 312 -6.02 9.26 1.54
CA LEU A 312 -7.32 9.63 0.96
C LEU A 312 -8.24 8.43 0.79
N TYR A 313 -7.71 7.25 0.49
CA TYR A 313 -8.48 6.01 0.50
C TYR A 313 -9.09 5.73 1.88
N ASN A 314 -8.28 5.84 2.93
CA ASN A 314 -8.71 5.57 4.30
C ASN A 314 -9.72 6.60 4.82
N VAL A 315 -9.52 7.90 4.54
CA VAL A 315 -10.41 8.97 5.02
C VAL A 315 -11.64 9.24 4.13
N GLY A 316 -11.66 8.71 2.91
CA GLY A 316 -12.80 8.80 1.99
C GLY A 316 -12.92 10.12 1.21
N PHE A 317 -13.87 10.15 0.26
CA PHE A 317 -14.04 11.26 -0.70
C PHE A 317 -14.27 12.62 -0.04
N ILE A 318 -15.00 12.66 1.08
CA ILE A 318 -15.37 13.89 1.79
C ILE A 318 -14.11 14.67 2.21
N SER A 319 -13.06 13.94 2.57
CA SER A 319 -11.78 14.51 3.01
C SER A 319 -10.84 14.83 1.84
N SER A 320 -11.20 14.44 0.60
CA SER A 320 -10.39 14.68 -0.59
C SER A 320 -10.55 16.10 -1.12
N THR A 321 -9.78 17.01 -0.52
CA THR A 321 -9.67 18.41 -0.93
C THR A 321 -8.30 18.68 -1.54
N PRO A 322 -8.20 18.87 -2.88
CA PRO A 322 -6.95 19.16 -3.55
C PRO A 322 -6.27 20.44 -3.01
N LYS A 323 -4.97 20.36 -2.74
CA LYS A 323 -4.18 21.48 -2.19
C LYS A 323 -2.69 21.26 -2.44
N VAL A 324 -1.92 22.36 -2.37
CA VAL A 324 -0.45 22.38 -2.59
C VAL A 324 0.27 21.46 -1.61
N ASP A 325 -0.16 21.44 -0.36
CA ASP A 325 0.51 20.72 0.72
C ASP A 325 -0.43 19.68 1.34
N PRO A 326 -0.70 18.57 0.64
CA PRO A 326 -1.48 17.47 1.19
C PRO A 326 -0.74 16.86 2.37
N LYS A 327 -1.50 16.40 3.37
CA LYS A 327 -0.95 15.82 4.59
C LYS A 327 -1.11 14.31 4.57
N VAL A 328 -0.03 13.61 4.94
CA VAL A 328 -0.03 12.15 5.11
C VAL A 328 -0.70 11.82 6.44
N GLY A 329 -1.54 10.79 6.47
CA GLY A 329 -2.27 10.46 7.68
C GLY A 329 -3.28 9.32 7.54
N GLY A 330 -4.42 9.48 8.20
CA GLY A 330 -5.50 8.50 8.28
C GLY A 330 -5.60 7.88 9.67
N SER A 331 -6.38 6.81 9.81
CA SER A 331 -6.54 6.09 11.07
C SER A 331 -5.19 5.63 11.61
N ILE A 332 -5.04 5.68 12.93
CA ILE A 332 -3.87 5.11 13.60
C ILE A 332 -3.98 3.58 13.60
N ILE A 333 -2.92 2.93 13.12
CA ILE A 333 -2.71 1.50 13.18
C ILE A 333 -1.64 1.27 14.25
N LYS A 334 -2.07 0.74 15.39
CA LYS A 334 -1.13 0.22 16.38
C LYS A 334 -0.60 -1.12 15.87
N ILE A 335 0.72 -1.30 15.88
CA ILE A 335 1.38 -2.57 15.56
C ILE A 335 2.35 -2.83 16.71
N HIS A 336 2.00 -3.80 17.56
CA HIS A 336 2.67 -4.00 18.85
C HIS A 336 2.64 -2.70 19.69
N ASP A 337 3.81 -2.16 20.03
CA ASP A 337 3.96 -0.97 20.88
C ASP A 337 4.18 0.32 20.09
N LYS A 338 4.13 0.27 18.76
CA LYS A 338 4.32 1.42 17.87
C LYS A 338 3.05 1.79 17.14
N GLU A 339 2.87 3.09 16.92
CA GLU A 339 1.75 3.65 16.17
C GLU A 339 2.22 4.09 14.79
N TYR A 340 1.43 3.75 13.79
CA TYR A 340 1.64 4.12 12.40
C TYR A 340 0.37 4.76 11.85
N THR A 341 0.47 5.66 10.88
CA THR A 341 -0.71 6.09 10.13
C THR A 341 -0.97 5.15 8.97
N PHE A 342 -2.22 5.07 8.53
CA PHE A 342 -2.58 4.30 7.33
C PHE A 342 -1.78 4.74 6.10
N GLY A 343 -1.62 6.06 5.92
CA GLY A 343 -0.79 6.66 4.88
C GLY A 343 0.67 6.21 4.95
N GLY A 344 1.26 6.26 6.14
CA GLY A 344 2.65 5.85 6.41
C GLY A 344 2.89 4.37 6.16
N VAL A 345 1.99 3.48 6.57
CA VAL A 345 2.08 2.04 6.23
C VAL A 345 2.05 1.82 4.71
N GLY A 346 1.21 2.58 4.01
CA GLY A 346 1.17 2.57 2.55
C GLY A 346 2.49 3.02 1.91
N PHE A 347 3.09 4.10 2.42
CA PHE A 347 4.40 4.59 2.00
C PHE A 347 5.48 3.53 2.19
N ASP A 348 5.57 2.97 3.40
CA ASP A 348 6.59 2.01 3.78
C ASP A 348 6.53 0.79 2.86
N PHE A 349 5.34 0.22 2.65
CA PHE A 349 5.17 -0.88 1.71
C PHE A 349 5.54 -0.46 0.29
N TYR A 350 5.06 0.70 -0.17
CA TYR A 350 5.33 1.12 -1.54
C TYR A 350 6.81 1.15 -1.83
N TYR A 351 7.64 1.72 -0.94
CA TYR A 351 9.07 1.93 -1.16
C TYR A 351 9.98 0.85 -0.56
N SER A 352 9.47 -0.17 0.15
CA SER A 352 10.32 -1.20 0.75
C SER A 352 10.93 -2.20 -0.23
N GLY A 353 10.45 -2.25 -1.46
CA GLY A 353 10.81 -3.30 -2.42
C GLY A 353 10.17 -4.67 -2.14
N GLU A 354 9.41 -4.80 -1.04
CA GLU A 354 8.63 -6.01 -0.78
C GLU A 354 7.60 -6.24 -1.89
N LEU A 355 7.45 -7.50 -2.27
CA LEU A 355 6.59 -7.95 -3.37
C LEU A 355 6.84 -7.23 -4.72
N ALA A 356 7.99 -6.57 -4.94
CA ALA A 356 8.20 -5.83 -6.19
C ALA A 356 8.40 -6.73 -7.43
N LYS A 357 8.65 -8.04 -7.24
CA LYS A 357 8.61 -9.03 -8.32
C LYS A 357 7.17 -9.30 -8.76
N GLU A 358 6.26 -9.38 -7.80
CA GLU A 358 4.85 -9.66 -8.01
C GLU A 358 4.08 -8.42 -8.44
N PHE A 359 4.42 -7.26 -7.86
CA PHE A 359 3.79 -5.95 -8.08
C PHE A 359 4.90 -4.90 -8.30
N PRO A 360 5.45 -4.85 -9.53
CA PRO A 360 6.56 -3.97 -9.86
C PRO A 360 6.16 -2.50 -9.88
N TYR A 361 7.16 -1.63 -9.85
CA TYR A 361 7.00 -0.20 -10.08
C TYR A 361 6.82 0.05 -11.58
N LEU A 362 5.66 0.56 -11.97
CA LEU A 362 5.37 0.94 -13.34
C LEU A 362 5.86 2.36 -13.60
N GLU A 363 6.40 2.64 -14.78
CA GLU A 363 6.75 4.02 -15.17
C GLU A 363 5.53 4.95 -15.12
N LYS A 364 4.37 4.43 -15.57
CA LYS A 364 3.10 5.15 -15.54
C LYS A 364 2.17 4.54 -14.48
N LYS A 365 1.94 5.29 -13.39
CA LYS A 365 1.12 4.85 -12.25
C LYS A 365 -0.38 4.82 -12.52
N PHE A 366 -0.84 5.70 -13.40
CA PHE A 366 -2.24 5.84 -13.79
C PHE A 366 -2.32 5.97 -15.31
N TRP A 367 -3.16 5.18 -15.96
CA TRP A 367 -3.33 5.19 -17.41
C TRP A 367 -4.78 5.14 -17.83
N ASP A 368 -4.95 5.38 -19.13
CA ASP A 368 -6.22 5.35 -19.80
C ASP A 368 -6.27 4.24 -20.85
#